data_AF-A0A2V5MHF2-F1
#
_entry.id   AF-A0A2V5MHF2-F1
#
_cell.length_a   1.000
_cell.length_b   1.000
_cell.length_c   1.000
_cell.angle_alpha   90.00
_cell.angle_beta   90.00
_cell.angle_gamma   90.00
#
_symmetry.space_group_name_H-M   'P 1'
#
loop_
_entity.id
_entity.type
_entity.pdbx_description
1 polymer ?
#
loop_
_entity_poly.entity_id
_entity_poly.type
_entity_poly.pdbx_seq_one_letter_code
_entity_poly.pdbx_strand_id
1 'polypeptide(L)'
;METTNQSPATETIPVGPDLVTITGSQVTIDALHEMPDWQVRGFTRIPVYFGDRKYFLREKTEGQKPYAVRYFLEPWPDDYKQPKTFISYDEEAVAEREAAIKSGRVDDLGRAVLILLYPFLGMLWSRTKEKLVRFGFVSRSITGVSIFTTFGLMLLEGVFAKMLIMTSLRTGKIVIGGMVRAFAHSDYLNLGLFQVRLVWVDVALFVCLFLDCIIRYSQHLRDVESPWGFMEWITCLFRGKKSPAAQMIHNQSS
;
A
#
# COMPACT_ATOMS: atom_id res chain seq x y z
N MET A 1 27.25 -42.60 48.31
CA MET A 1 27.17 -41.15 48.03
C MET A 1 26.05 -40.95 47.04
N GLU A 2 24.84 -40.64 47.53
CA GLU A 2 23.69 -40.32 46.67
C GLU A 2 23.86 -38.88 46.18
N THR A 3 24.24 -38.71 44.91
CA THR A 3 24.10 -37.41 44.23
C THR A 3 22.61 -37.17 44.04
N THR A 4 22.03 -36.35 44.92
CA THR A 4 20.66 -35.87 44.79
C THR A 4 20.53 -35.09 43.49
N ASN A 5 19.87 -35.68 42.48
CA ASN A 5 19.51 -35.01 41.23
C ASN A 5 18.50 -33.90 41.54
N GLN A 6 18.99 -32.69 41.83
CA GLN A 6 18.17 -31.50 41.79
C GLN A 6 17.92 -31.16 40.32
N SER A 7 16.68 -31.34 39.87
CA SER A 7 16.26 -30.83 38.56
C SER A 7 16.58 -29.34 38.51
N PRO A 8 17.23 -28.85 37.45
CA PRO A 8 17.57 -27.44 37.32
C PRO A 8 16.29 -26.60 37.44
N ALA A 9 16.37 -25.50 38.18
CA ALA A 9 15.27 -24.56 38.28
C ALA A 9 14.93 -24.03 36.87
N THR A 10 13.66 -24.15 36.49
CA THR A 10 13.15 -23.61 35.23
C THR A 10 12.53 -22.25 35.53
N GLU A 11 13.09 -21.21 34.92
CA GLU A 11 12.56 -19.85 35.01
C GLU A 11 11.86 -19.50 33.69
N THR A 12 10.67 -18.90 33.77
CA THR A 12 9.89 -18.52 32.59
C THR A 12 9.62 -17.01 32.63
N ILE A 13 10.03 -16.31 31.57
CA ILE A 13 9.98 -14.86 31.45
C ILE A 13 9.17 -14.50 30.19
N PRO A 14 8.06 -13.75 30.31
CA PRO A 14 7.37 -13.22 29.15
C PRO A 14 8.15 -12.05 28.55
N VAL A 15 8.31 -12.03 27.23
CA VAL A 15 8.96 -10.93 26.48
C VAL A 15 8.02 -10.53 25.35
N GLY A 16 7.18 -9.53 25.60
CA GLY A 16 6.07 -9.20 24.70
C GLY A 16 5.11 -10.39 24.51
N PRO A 17 4.74 -10.77 23.27
CA PRO A 17 3.94 -11.96 22.99
C PRO A 17 4.72 -13.29 23.06
N ASP A 18 6.03 -13.25 23.26
CA ASP A 18 6.89 -14.42 23.25
C ASP A 18 7.13 -14.93 24.69
N LEU A 19 7.43 -16.22 24.82
CA LEU A 19 7.71 -16.87 26.10
C LEU A 19 9.14 -17.41 26.13
N VAL A 20 9.94 -16.91 27.06
CA VAL A 20 11.32 -17.35 27.25
C VAL A 20 11.40 -18.29 28.43
N THR A 21 11.97 -19.48 28.24
CA THR A 21 12.21 -20.46 29.30
C THR A 21 13.70 -20.71 29.45
N ILE A 22 14.23 -20.44 30.63
CA ILE A 22 15.63 -20.65 30.99
C ILE A 22 15.72 -21.95 31.78
N THR A 23 16.52 -22.89 31.29
CA THR A 23 16.78 -24.17 31.96
C THR A 23 18.28 -24.36 32.11
N GLY A 24 18.81 -24.00 33.28
CA GLY A 24 20.24 -23.97 33.52
C GLY A 24 20.94 -22.91 32.65
N SER A 25 21.68 -23.35 31.64
CA SER A 25 22.40 -22.48 30.70
C SER A 25 21.73 -22.36 29.34
N GLN A 26 20.71 -23.17 29.06
CA GLN A 26 19.98 -23.13 27.81
C GLN A 26 18.80 -22.19 27.91
N VAL A 27 18.54 -21.46 26.83
CA VAL A 27 17.40 -20.56 26.69
C VAL A 27 16.54 -21.07 25.55
N THR A 28 15.27 -21.34 25.85
CA THR A 28 14.27 -21.70 24.84
C THR A 28 13.33 -20.51 24.65
N ILE A 29 13.13 -20.10 23.41
CA ILE A 29 12.23 -18.99 23.07
C ILE A 29 11.09 -19.55 22.24
N ASP A 30 9.88 -19.49 22.78
CA ASP A 30 8.63 -19.75 22.09
C ASP A 30 8.10 -18.43 21.53
N ALA A 31 8.27 -18.23 20.22
CA ALA A 31 7.92 -16.98 19.56
C ALA A 31 6.56 -17.08 18.84
N LEU A 32 5.72 -16.06 19.03
CA LEU A 32 4.42 -15.99 18.35
C LEU A 32 4.58 -15.86 16.84
N HIS A 33 5.59 -15.12 16.39
CA HIS A 33 5.94 -14.95 14.99
C HIS A 33 7.42 -15.24 14.75
N GLU A 34 7.75 -15.71 13.54
CA GLU A 34 9.12 -16.00 13.14
C GLU A 34 9.99 -14.73 13.14
N MET A 35 11.24 -14.87 13.57
CA MET A 35 12.27 -13.85 13.43
C MET A 35 13.00 -14.09 12.10
N PRO A 36 12.86 -13.20 11.10
CA PRO A 36 13.37 -13.46 9.74
C PRO A 36 14.89 -13.66 9.70
N ASP A 37 15.62 -12.92 10.54
CA ASP A 37 17.09 -12.98 10.61
C ASP A 37 17.62 -14.17 11.42
N TRP A 38 16.74 -14.91 12.10
CA TRP A 38 17.11 -16.04 12.95
C TRP A 38 17.13 -17.33 12.13
N GLN A 39 18.29 -17.59 11.54
CA GLN A 39 18.58 -18.79 10.77
C GLN A 39 19.70 -19.58 11.43
N VAL A 40 19.56 -20.91 11.48
CA VAL A 40 20.60 -21.80 11.97
C VAL A 40 21.76 -21.79 10.98
N ARG A 41 22.95 -21.34 11.42
CA ARG A 41 24.13 -21.22 10.56
C ARG A 41 25.26 -22.10 11.09
N GLY A 42 25.78 -22.98 10.24
CA GLY A 42 26.87 -23.89 10.61
C GLY A 42 28.22 -23.19 10.81
N PHE A 43 28.58 -22.27 9.92
CA PHE A 43 29.92 -21.68 9.87
C PHE A 43 30.02 -20.27 10.49
N THR A 44 28.95 -19.47 10.36
CA THR A 44 28.94 -18.08 10.84
C THR A 44 27.73 -17.87 11.74
N ARG A 45 27.89 -18.25 13.01
CA ARG A 45 26.86 -18.07 14.03
C ARG A 45 26.70 -16.59 14.32
N ILE A 46 25.45 -16.12 14.39
CA ILE A 46 25.13 -14.77 14.83
C ILE A 46 24.88 -14.81 16.34
N PRO A 47 25.57 -13.99 17.14
CA PRO A 47 25.34 -13.92 18.57
C PRO A 47 24.00 -13.25 18.85
N VAL A 48 23.25 -13.89 19.74
CA VAL A 48 21.99 -13.40 20.28
C VAL A 48 22.25 -13.00 21.72
N TYR A 49 22.05 -11.73 22.05
CA TYR A 49 22.13 -11.23 23.41
C TYR A 49 20.75 -11.32 24.05
N PHE A 50 20.67 -11.94 25.23
CA PHE A 50 19.47 -11.98 26.05
C PHE A 50 19.84 -11.62 27.48
N GLY A 51 19.38 -10.45 27.93
CA GLY A 51 19.96 -9.77 29.10
C GLY A 51 21.45 -9.53 28.89
N ASP A 52 22.26 -9.82 29.91
CA ASP A 52 23.72 -9.63 29.86
C ASP A 52 24.47 -10.86 29.33
N ARG A 53 23.74 -11.87 28.82
CA ARG A 53 24.33 -13.15 28.38
C ARG A 53 24.26 -13.30 26.87
N LYS A 54 25.33 -13.91 26.33
CA LYS A 54 25.51 -14.13 24.91
C LYS A 54 25.22 -15.59 24.57
N TYR A 55 24.39 -15.79 23.56
CA TYR A 55 23.98 -17.09 23.07
C TYR A 55 24.20 -17.21 21.57
N PHE A 56 24.13 -18.43 21.05
CA PHE A 56 23.95 -18.70 19.63
C PHE A 56 22.74 -19.57 19.39
N LEU A 57 22.12 -19.41 18.23
CA LEU A 57 21.00 -20.25 17.81
C LEU A 57 21.51 -21.64 17.40
N ARG A 58 21.18 -22.66 18.21
CA ARG A 58 21.51 -24.06 17.93
C ARG A 58 20.50 -24.69 16.99
N GLU A 59 19.23 -24.54 17.31
CA GLU A 59 18.13 -25.22 16.64
C GLU A 59 16.90 -24.32 16.54
N LYS A 60 16.15 -24.51 15.46
CA LYS A 60 14.88 -23.84 15.19
C LYS A 60 13.87 -24.91 14.81
N THR A 61 12.81 -25.03 15.58
CA THR A 61 11.75 -26.02 15.37
C THR A 61 10.39 -25.33 15.26
N GLU A 62 9.39 -26.06 14.76
CA GLU A 62 8.00 -25.59 14.83
C GLU A 62 7.56 -25.46 16.30
N GLY A 63 6.87 -24.36 16.60
CA GLY A 63 6.34 -24.09 17.93
C GLY A 63 5.05 -24.88 18.22
N GLN A 64 4.73 -25.06 19.50
CA GLN A 64 3.39 -25.52 19.88
C GLN A 64 2.43 -24.33 19.90
N LYS A 65 1.22 -24.50 19.35
CA LYS A 65 0.19 -23.45 19.36
C LYS A 65 0.01 -22.90 20.80
N PRO A 66 -0.01 -21.56 20.98
CA PRO A 66 -0.17 -20.52 19.97
C PRO A 66 1.11 -20.07 19.25
N TYR A 67 2.29 -20.58 19.62
CA TYR A 67 3.57 -20.15 19.08
C TYR A 67 3.87 -20.78 17.72
N ALA A 68 4.41 -19.99 16.79
CA ALA A 68 4.72 -20.44 15.45
C ALA A 68 6.08 -21.16 15.40
N VAL A 69 7.06 -20.69 16.16
CA VAL A 69 8.44 -21.17 16.10
C VAL A 69 9.04 -21.24 17.49
N ARG A 70 9.82 -22.29 17.75
CA ARG A 70 10.64 -22.46 18.96
C ARG A 70 12.11 -22.39 18.60
N TYR A 71 12.85 -21.54 19.32
CA TYR A 71 14.30 -21.38 19.17
C TYR A 71 15.03 -21.94 20.38
N PHE A 72 16.06 -22.74 20.14
CA PHE A 72 16.94 -23.25 21.18
C PHE A 72 18.27 -22.51 21.11
N LEU A 73 18.54 -21.73 22.15
CA LEU A 73 19.76 -20.96 22.32
C LEU A 73 20.69 -21.65 23.31
N GLU A 74 21.96 -21.74 22.93
CA GLU A 74 23.03 -22.25 23.80
C GLU A 74 24.03 -21.14 24.12
N PRO A 75 24.72 -21.21 25.28
CA PRO A 75 25.74 -20.24 25.65
C PRO A 75 26.79 -20.09 24.56
N TRP A 76 27.20 -18.87 24.29
CA TRP A 76 28.27 -18.62 23.33
C TRP A 76 29.58 -19.26 23.79
N PRO A 77 30.21 -20.14 22.99
CA PRO A 77 31.48 -20.75 23.35
C PRO A 77 32.62 -19.72 23.39
N ASP A 78 33.48 -19.81 24.40
CA ASP A 78 34.57 -18.85 24.63
C ASP A 78 35.61 -18.82 23.50
N ASP A 79 35.78 -19.95 22.79
CA ASP A 79 36.79 -20.11 21.74
C ASP A 79 36.45 -19.38 20.42
N TYR A 80 35.24 -18.85 20.27
CA TYR A 80 34.78 -18.27 19.01
C TYR A 80 35.07 -16.77 18.90
N LYS A 81 35.68 -16.38 17.77
CA LYS A 81 35.88 -14.97 17.40
C LYS A 81 34.54 -14.22 17.37
N GLN A 82 34.54 -12.98 17.87
CA GLN A 82 33.36 -12.13 17.86
C GLN A 82 33.01 -11.69 16.43
N PRO A 83 31.81 -12.00 15.91
CA PRO A 83 31.37 -11.47 14.63
C PRO A 83 30.95 -10.01 14.77
N LYS A 84 30.95 -9.27 13.65
CA LYS A 84 30.59 -7.85 13.61
C LYS A 84 29.11 -7.58 13.81
N THR A 85 28.27 -8.58 13.58
CA THR A 85 26.82 -8.47 13.63
C THR A 85 26.30 -9.25 14.81
N PHE A 86 25.37 -8.67 15.55
CA PHE A 86 24.70 -9.29 16.70
C PHE A 86 23.23 -8.92 16.68
N ILE A 87 22.45 -9.69 17.41
CA ILE A 87 21.02 -9.46 17.59
C ILE A 87 20.77 -9.27 19.08
N SER A 88 20.16 -8.15 19.48
CA SER A 88 19.61 -8.00 20.82
C SER A 88 18.24 -8.64 20.84
N TYR A 89 17.98 -9.52 21.80
CA TYR A 89 16.66 -10.08 22.04
C TYR A 89 16.15 -9.53 23.38
N ASP A 90 15.32 -8.52 23.28
CA ASP A 90 14.68 -7.84 24.40
C ASP A 90 13.23 -7.47 24.00
N GLU A 91 12.51 -6.86 24.93
CA GLU A 91 11.13 -6.43 24.71
C GLU A 91 11.02 -5.42 23.55
N GLU A 92 12.03 -4.56 23.37
CA GLU A 92 12.05 -3.55 22.31
C GLU A 92 12.20 -4.18 20.92
N ALA A 93 13.13 -5.12 20.75
CA ALA A 93 13.32 -5.87 19.51
C ALA A 93 12.06 -6.67 19.15
N VAL A 94 11.40 -7.28 20.14
CA VAL A 94 10.12 -7.98 19.93
C VAL A 94 9.00 -6.99 19.55
N ALA A 95 8.93 -5.83 20.20
CA ALA A 95 7.96 -4.79 19.86
C ALA A 95 8.16 -4.24 18.44
N GLU A 96 9.41 -4.05 18.00
CA GLU A 96 9.74 -3.61 16.65
C GLU A 96 9.30 -4.65 15.61
N ARG A 97 9.58 -5.95 15.84
CA ARG A 97 9.08 -7.04 14.99
C ARG A 97 7.55 -6.98 14.87
N GLU A 98 6.84 -6.91 15.99
CA GLU A 98 5.38 -6.88 15.99
C GLU A 98 4.84 -5.64 15.27
N ALA A 99 5.49 -4.50 15.42
CA ALA A 99 5.16 -3.28 14.68
C ALA A 99 5.38 -3.44 13.17
N ALA A 100 6.48 -4.06 12.75
CA ALA A 100 6.78 -4.37 11.35
C ALA A 100 5.74 -5.33 10.74
N ILE A 101 5.34 -6.37 11.46
CA ILE A 101 4.30 -7.31 11.00
C ILE A 101 2.94 -6.61 10.89
N LYS A 102 2.57 -5.81 11.90
CA LYS A 102 1.30 -5.08 11.91
C LYS A 102 1.23 -4.03 10.80
N SER A 103 2.30 -3.26 10.61
CA SER A 103 2.37 -2.26 9.52
C SER A 103 2.34 -2.93 8.15
N GLY A 104 3.08 -4.02 7.94
CA GLY A 104 3.03 -4.81 6.71
C GLY A 104 1.62 -5.32 6.39
N ARG A 105 0.88 -5.84 7.38
CA ARG A 105 -0.51 -6.29 7.18
C ARG A 105 -1.45 -5.15 6.79
N VAL A 106 -1.31 -3.98 7.41
CA VAL A 106 -2.13 -2.81 7.08
C VAL A 106 -1.81 -2.32 5.66
N ASP A 107 -0.54 -2.31 5.29
CA ASP A 107 -0.09 -1.89 3.96
C ASP A 107 -0.52 -2.89 2.88
N ASP A 108 -0.47 -4.20 3.15
CA ASP A 108 -0.94 -5.26 2.25
C ASP A 108 -2.44 -5.21 2.06
N LEU A 109 -3.21 -5.02 3.13
CA LEU A 109 -4.66 -4.86 3.04
C LEU A 109 -5.02 -3.57 2.29
N GLY A 110 -4.33 -2.47 2.60
CA GLY A 110 -4.47 -1.20 1.88
C GLY A 110 -4.18 -1.37 0.40
N ARG A 111 -3.09 -2.07 0.05
CA ARG A 111 -2.73 -2.40 -1.32
C ARG A 111 -3.79 -3.26 -2.01
N ALA A 112 -4.32 -4.27 -1.34
CA ALA A 112 -5.38 -5.13 -1.89
C ALA A 112 -6.65 -4.33 -2.22
N VAL A 113 -7.09 -3.45 -1.32
CA VAL A 113 -8.23 -2.53 -1.57
C VAL A 113 -7.93 -1.58 -2.72
N LEU A 114 -6.72 -1.03 -2.77
CA LEU A 114 -6.30 -0.12 -3.84
C LEU A 114 -6.20 -0.83 -5.20
N ILE A 115 -5.86 -2.11 -5.26
CA ILE A 115 -5.87 -2.91 -6.50
C ILE A 115 -7.28 -2.99 -7.09
N LEU A 116 -8.32 -3.16 -6.26
CA LEU A 116 -9.71 -3.14 -6.73
C LEU A 116 -10.08 -1.78 -7.34
N LEU A 117 -9.54 -0.70 -6.78
CA LEU A 117 -9.76 0.67 -7.25
C LEU A 117 -8.73 1.12 -8.30
N TYR A 118 -7.85 0.23 -8.75
CA TYR A 118 -6.73 0.55 -9.65
C TYR A 118 -7.13 1.36 -10.89
N PRO A 119 -8.24 1.07 -11.59
CA PRO A 119 -8.69 1.85 -12.74
C PRO A 119 -8.95 3.33 -12.44
N PHE A 120 -9.26 3.65 -11.19
CA PHE A 120 -9.62 5.01 -10.75
C PHE A 120 -8.47 5.72 -10.02
N LEU A 121 -7.43 4.99 -9.57
CA LEU A 121 -6.32 5.60 -8.82
C LEU A 121 -5.59 6.70 -9.59
N GLY A 122 -5.44 6.55 -10.90
CA GLY A 122 -4.78 7.57 -11.72
C GLY A 122 -5.57 8.88 -11.84
N MET A 123 -6.88 8.87 -11.51
CA MET A 123 -7.75 10.05 -11.46
C MET A 123 -7.50 10.90 -10.21
N LEU A 124 -6.83 10.36 -9.18
CA LEU A 124 -6.46 11.12 -8.00
C LEU A 124 -5.47 12.24 -8.35
N TRP A 125 -5.49 13.30 -7.55
CA TRP A 125 -4.56 14.42 -7.68
C TRP A 125 -3.10 13.96 -7.57
N SER A 126 -2.20 14.65 -8.27
CA SER A 126 -0.75 14.40 -8.28
C SER A 126 -0.18 14.12 -6.87
N ARG A 127 -0.45 15.01 -5.90
CA ARG A 127 -0.01 14.87 -4.50
C ARG A 127 -0.51 13.61 -3.81
N THR A 128 -1.72 13.17 -4.14
CA THR A 128 -2.30 11.94 -3.57
C THR A 128 -1.64 10.72 -4.21
N LYS A 129 -1.34 10.76 -5.50
CA LYS A 129 -0.62 9.69 -6.21
C LYS A 129 0.79 9.49 -5.69
N GLU A 130 1.51 10.57 -5.35
CA GLU A 130 2.83 10.49 -4.70
C GLU A 130 2.76 9.70 -3.38
N LYS A 131 1.70 9.87 -2.60
CA LYS A 131 1.49 9.08 -1.36
C LYS A 131 1.22 7.60 -1.63
N LEU A 132 0.78 7.23 -2.83
CA LEU A 132 0.53 5.83 -3.19
C LEU A 132 1.83 5.06 -3.50
N VAL A 133 2.94 5.75 -3.71
CA VAL A 133 4.26 5.12 -3.93
C VAL A 133 4.65 4.24 -2.74
N ARG A 134 4.26 4.60 -1.51
CA ARG A 134 4.50 3.78 -0.30
C ARG A 134 3.84 2.41 -0.35
N PHE A 135 2.77 2.26 -1.12
CA PHE A 135 2.07 0.99 -1.34
C PHE A 135 2.55 0.26 -2.61
N GLY A 136 3.63 0.74 -3.24
CA GLY A 136 4.22 0.15 -4.44
C GLY A 136 3.54 0.55 -5.75
N PHE A 137 2.67 1.56 -5.76
CA PHE A 137 2.03 2.04 -6.99
C PHE A 137 2.90 3.07 -7.72
N VAL A 138 3.16 2.81 -9.00
CA VAL A 138 3.88 3.75 -9.89
C VAL A 138 2.87 4.73 -10.50
N SER A 139 3.00 6.03 -10.19
CA SER A 139 2.11 7.12 -10.62
C SER A 139 1.81 7.12 -12.13
N ARG A 140 2.82 6.82 -12.94
CA ARG A 140 2.68 6.74 -14.40
C ARG A 140 1.78 5.59 -14.85
N SER A 141 1.97 4.41 -14.27
CA SER A 141 1.20 3.21 -14.63
C SER A 141 -0.28 3.36 -14.26
N ILE A 142 -0.57 3.81 -13.03
CA ILE A 142 -1.95 4.08 -12.60
C ILE A 142 -2.62 5.17 -13.45
N THR A 143 -1.86 6.18 -13.88
CA THR A 143 -2.37 7.23 -14.79
C THR A 143 -2.73 6.62 -16.14
N GLY A 144 -1.85 5.81 -16.75
CA GLY A 144 -2.10 5.15 -18.03
C GLY A 144 -3.40 4.33 -18.02
N VAL A 145 -3.58 3.48 -17.00
CA VAL A 145 -4.81 2.68 -16.88
C VAL A 145 -6.04 3.56 -16.69
N SER A 146 -5.96 4.58 -15.84
CA SER A 146 -7.10 5.48 -15.66
C SER A 146 -7.44 6.33 -16.90
N ILE A 147 -6.48 6.65 -17.77
CA ILE A 147 -6.77 7.30 -19.08
C ILE A 147 -7.61 6.35 -19.93
N PHE A 148 -7.24 5.08 -19.99
CA PHE A 148 -8.03 4.07 -20.69
C PHE A 148 -9.43 3.92 -20.10
N THR A 149 -9.55 3.93 -18.77
CA THR A 149 -10.85 3.92 -18.08
C THR A 149 -11.69 5.16 -18.40
N THR A 150 -11.11 6.37 -18.35
CA THR A 150 -11.77 7.63 -18.74
C THR A 150 -12.25 7.58 -20.19
N PHE A 151 -11.42 7.07 -21.10
CA PHE A 151 -11.79 6.89 -22.50
C PHE A 151 -12.94 5.89 -22.66
N GLY A 152 -12.92 4.77 -21.94
CA GLY A 152 -14.02 3.81 -21.90
C GLY A 152 -15.34 4.42 -21.41
N LEU A 153 -15.29 5.23 -20.34
CA LEU A 153 -16.46 5.97 -19.84
C LEU A 153 -16.99 6.98 -20.86
N MET A 154 -16.11 7.67 -21.59
CA MET A 154 -16.49 8.58 -22.66
C MET A 154 -17.17 7.85 -23.83
N LEU A 155 -16.68 6.66 -24.22
CA LEU A 155 -17.34 5.84 -25.23
C LEU A 155 -18.71 5.35 -24.75
N LEU A 156 -18.80 4.92 -23.49
CA LEU A 156 -20.05 4.49 -22.87
C LEU A 156 -21.09 5.61 -22.88
N GLU A 157 -20.69 6.83 -22.53
CA GLU A 157 -21.52 8.04 -22.62
C GLU A 157 -22.07 8.24 -24.04
N GLY A 158 -21.22 8.11 -25.06
CA GLY A 158 -21.63 8.20 -26.46
C GLY A 158 -22.61 7.09 -26.89
N VAL A 159 -22.45 5.86 -26.37
CA VAL A 159 -23.38 4.75 -26.63
C VAL A 159 -24.76 5.05 -26.04
N PHE A 160 -24.82 5.51 -24.79
CA PHE A 160 -26.09 5.90 -24.17
C PHE A 160 -26.75 7.07 -24.90
N ALA A 161 -25.97 8.07 -25.31
CA ALA A 161 -26.48 9.18 -26.08
C ALA A 161 -27.11 8.75 -27.40
N LYS A 162 -26.41 7.89 -28.16
CA LYS A 162 -26.96 7.30 -29.38
C LYS A 162 -28.25 6.51 -29.12
N MET A 163 -28.28 5.69 -28.07
CA MET A 163 -29.43 4.87 -27.72
C MET A 163 -30.67 5.72 -27.39
N LEU A 164 -30.50 6.80 -26.61
CA LEU A 164 -31.59 7.71 -26.26
C LEU A 164 -32.09 8.49 -27.49
N ILE A 165 -31.19 8.96 -28.36
CA ILE A 165 -31.56 9.60 -29.64
C ILE A 165 -32.39 8.65 -30.51
N MET A 166 -31.96 7.39 -30.66
CA MET A 166 -32.71 6.39 -31.45
C MET A 166 -34.08 6.08 -30.84
N THR A 167 -34.17 6.00 -29.51
CA THR A 167 -35.44 5.82 -28.79
C THR A 167 -36.37 7.01 -29.00
N SER A 168 -35.80 8.22 -29.01
CA SER A 168 -36.52 9.45 -29.28
C SER A 168 -37.13 9.47 -30.68
N LEU A 169 -36.34 9.09 -31.70
CA LEU A 169 -36.82 8.97 -33.08
C LEU A 169 -37.93 7.93 -33.23
N ARG A 170 -37.83 6.79 -32.53
CA ARG A 170 -38.83 5.71 -32.60
C ARG A 170 -40.15 6.07 -31.92
N THR A 171 -40.09 6.79 -30.80
CA THR A 171 -41.27 7.08 -29.97
C THR A 171 -41.94 8.42 -30.30
N GLY A 172 -41.27 9.29 -31.04
CA GLY A 172 -41.71 10.67 -31.29
C GLY A 172 -41.59 11.60 -30.07
N LYS A 173 -41.13 11.08 -28.92
CA LYS A 173 -40.85 11.88 -27.72
C LYS A 173 -39.39 12.31 -27.74
N ILE A 174 -39.12 13.59 -27.53
CA ILE A 174 -37.74 14.12 -27.51
C ILE A 174 -37.05 13.66 -26.22
N VAL A 175 -36.17 12.66 -26.34
CA VAL A 175 -35.33 12.13 -25.25
C VAL A 175 -33.88 12.26 -25.68
N ILE A 176 -33.17 13.24 -25.12
CA ILE A 176 -31.76 13.53 -25.43
C ILE A 176 -30.99 13.51 -24.12
N GLY A 177 -29.92 12.73 -24.02
CA GLY A 177 -29.09 12.69 -22.81
C GLY A 177 -27.97 11.70 -23.01
N GLY A 178 -27.29 11.34 -21.94
CA GLY A 178 -26.21 10.36 -21.91
C GLY A 178 -26.41 9.37 -20.78
N MET A 179 -25.32 8.91 -20.18
CA MET A 179 -25.35 7.85 -19.17
C MET A 179 -26.10 8.29 -17.92
N VAL A 180 -25.93 9.53 -17.44
CA VAL A 180 -26.56 9.99 -16.19
C VAL A 180 -28.07 10.04 -16.37
N ARG A 181 -28.56 10.59 -17.49
CA ARG A 181 -30.00 10.58 -17.80
C ARG A 181 -30.55 9.17 -17.99
N ALA A 182 -29.78 8.23 -18.55
CA ALA A 182 -30.23 6.85 -18.74
C ALA A 182 -30.46 6.10 -17.42
N PHE A 183 -29.68 6.42 -16.37
CA PHE A 183 -29.86 5.83 -15.04
C PHE A 183 -30.79 6.63 -14.11
N ALA A 184 -30.97 7.92 -14.38
CA ALA A 184 -31.88 8.75 -13.61
C ALA A 184 -33.34 8.57 -14.04
N HIS A 185 -34.24 8.52 -13.06
CA HIS A 185 -35.69 8.43 -13.32
C HIS A 185 -36.33 9.81 -13.57
N SER A 186 -35.54 10.90 -13.54
CA SER A 186 -35.98 12.29 -13.65
C SER A 186 -35.17 12.99 -14.75
N ASP A 187 -35.76 13.96 -15.43
CA ASP A 187 -35.06 14.79 -16.42
C ASP A 187 -34.24 15.93 -15.78
N TYR A 188 -34.45 16.17 -14.48
CA TYR A 188 -33.86 17.26 -13.73
C TYR A 188 -33.11 16.71 -12.50
N LEU A 189 -31.93 17.26 -12.28
CA LEU A 189 -31.20 17.15 -11.03
C LEU A 189 -31.59 18.34 -10.14
N ASN A 190 -32.21 18.05 -9.00
CA ASN A 190 -32.59 19.06 -8.00
C ASN A 190 -31.39 19.30 -7.06
N LEU A 191 -30.80 20.49 -7.14
CA LEU A 191 -29.71 20.95 -6.27
C LEU A 191 -30.22 22.07 -5.37
N GLY A 192 -31.17 21.74 -4.48
CA GLY A 192 -31.83 22.72 -3.62
C GLY A 192 -32.68 23.72 -4.42
N LEU A 193 -32.24 24.98 -4.48
CA LEU A 193 -32.93 26.06 -5.22
C LEU A 193 -32.71 26.01 -6.74
N PHE A 194 -31.76 25.19 -7.21
CA PHE A 194 -31.41 25.10 -8.62
C PHE A 194 -31.92 23.79 -9.23
N GLN A 195 -32.52 23.87 -10.42
CA GLN A 195 -32.87 22.72 -11.23
C GLN A 195 -32.01 22.70 -12.48
N VAL A 196 -31.18 21.67 -12.62
CA VAL A 196 -30.32 21.50 -13.80
C VAL A 196 -30.87 20.35 -14.63
N ARG A 197 -31.10 20.60 -15.92
CA ARG A 197 -31.48 19.53 -16.86
C ARG A 197 -30.34 18.55 -17.00
N LEU A 198 -30.61 17.26 -16.85
CA LEU A 198 -29.58 16.21 -16.94
C LEU A 198 -28.86 16.20 -18.30
N VAL A 199 -29.51 16.65 -19.36
CA VAL A 199 -28.88 16.80 -20.68
C VAL A 199 -27.63 17.67 -20.62
N TRP A 200 -27.67 18.77 -19.87
CA TRP A 200 -26.50 19.64 -19.71
C TRP A 200 -25.42 19.00 -18.85
N VAL A 201 -25.81 18.16 -17.89
CA VAL A 201 -24.87 17.39 -17.05
C VAL A 201 -24.14 16.35 -17.90
N ASP A 202 -24.86 15.59 -18.73
CA ASP A 202 -24.28 14.60 -19.65
C ASP A 202 -23.34 15.27 -20.67
N VAL A 203 -23.76 16.39 -21.28
CA VAL A 203 -22.90 17.16 -22.20
C VAL A 203 -21.65 17.68 -21.49
N ALA A 204 -21.79 18.26 -20.29
CA ALA A 204 -20.66 18.75 -19.52
C ALA A 204 -19.71 17.61 -19.12
N LEU A 205 -20.26 16.47 -18.70
CA LEU A 205 -19.52 15.26 -18.36
C LEU A 205 -18.71 14.77 -19.57
N PHE A 206 -19.34 14.63 -20.73
CA PHE A 206 -18.68 14.22 -21.97
C PHE A 206 -17.51 15.15 -22.32
N VAL A 207 -17.75 16.47 -22.30
CA VAL A 207 -16.70 17.47 -22.60
C VAL A 207 -15.56 17.40 -21.58
N CYS A 208 -15.87 17.26 -20.28
CA CYS A 208 -14.85 17.14 -19.24
C CYS A 208 -14.02 15.86 -19.41
N LEU A 209 -14.65 14.70 -19.64
CA LEU A 209 -13.95 13.44 -19.87
C LEU A 209 -13.06 13.51 -21.12
N PHE A 210 -13.56 14.11 -22.21
CA PHE A 210 -12.82 14.27 -23.46
C PHE A 210 -11.57 15.15 -23.28
N LEU A 211 -11.74 16.35 -22.72
CA LEU A 211 -10.61 17.27 -22.49
C LEU A 211 -9.60 16.70 -21.49
N ASP A 212 -10.07 16.08 -20.41
CA ASP A 212 -9.21 15.43 -19.43
C ASP A 212 -8.37 14.31 -20.06
N CYS A 213 -9.00 13.47 -20.88
CA CYS A 213 -8.34 12.37 -21.59
C CYS A 213 -7.23 12.91 -22.50
N ILE A 214 -7.49 13.93 -23.33
CA ILE A 214 -6.49 14.53 -24.22
C ILE A 214 -5.29 15.09 -23.43
N ILE A 215 -5.56 15.87 -22.39
CA ILE A 215 -4.51 16.54 -21.61
C ILE A 215 -3.64 15.49 -20.91
N ARG A 216 -4.25 14.51 -20.24
CA ARG A 216 -3.52 13.48 -19.48
C ARG A 216 -2.81 12.51 -20.41
N TYR A 217 -3.39 12.17 -21.56
CA TYR A 217 -2.71 11.38 -22.59
C TYR A 217 -1.48 12.11 -23.15
N SER A 218 -1.60 13.41 -23.41
CA SER A 218 -0.45 14.25 -23.82
C SER A 218 0.66 14.26 -22.77
N GLN A 219 0.32 14.37 -21.48
CA GLN A 219 1.31 14.26 -20.39
C GLN A 219 1.94 12.87 -20.31
N HIS A 220 1.14 11.82 -20.53
CA HIS A 220 1.63 10.44 -20.52
C HIS A 220 2.64 10.17 -21.65
N LEU A 221 2.41 10.72 -22.84
CA LEU A 221 3.34 10.64 -23.98
C LEU A 221 4.63 11.44 -23.76
N ARG A 222 4.60 12.45 -22.90
CA ARG A 222 5.77 13.30 -22.57
C ARG A 222 6.59 12.76 -21.40
N ASP A 223 6.32 11.55 -20.94
CA ASP A 223 7.04 10.92 -19.82
C ASP A 223 7.06 11.75 -18.53
N VAL A 224 6.01 12.55 -18.27
CA VAL A 224 5.93 13.36 -17.04
C VAL A 224 5.92 12.44 -15.82
N GLU A 225 6.84 12.65 -14.86
CA GLU A 225 7.01 11.80 -13.67
C GLU A 225 5.74 11.73 -12.81
N SER A 226 5.07 12.88 -12.62
CA SER A 226 3.82 13.01 -11.87
C SER A 226 2.74 13.67 -12.75
N PRO A 227 2.07 12.90 -13.62
CA PRO A 227 1.00 13.42 -14.47
C PRO A 227 -0.15 13.98 -13.63
N TRP A 228 -0.94 14.88 -14.19
CA TRP A 228 -2.12 15.41 -13.51
C TRP A 228 -3.19 14.34 -13.29
N GLY A 229 -3.93 14.48 -12.19
CA GLY A 229 -5.16 13.77 -11.92
C GLY A 229 -6.33 14.27 -12.76
N PHE A 230 -7.51 13.71 -12.52
CA PHE A 230 -8.74 14.10 -13.21
C PHE A 230 -9.08 15.56 -12.92
N MET A 231 -9.23 16.35 -13.98
CA MET A 231 -9.55 17.78 -13.96
C MET A 231 -8.55 18.68 -13.19
N GLU A 232 -7.41 18.15 -12.75
CA GLU A 232 -6.41 18.91 -11.98
C GLU A 232 -5.83 20.09 -12.81
N TRP A 233 -5.79 19.94 -14.14
CA TRP A 233 -5.39 20.98 -15.09
C TRP A 233 -6.21 22.27 -14.99
N ILE A 234 -7.47 22.19 -14.54
CA ILE A 234 -8.34 23.36 -14.36
C ILE A 234 -7.76 24.27 -13.27
N THR A 235 -7.21 23.68 -12.20
CA THR A 235 -6.59 24.47 -11.12
C THR A 235 -5.36 25.22 -11.62
N CYS A 236 -4.63 24.66 -12.59
CA CYS A 236 -3.49 25.32 -13.22
C CYS A 236 -3.91 26.50 -14.11
N LEU A 237 -5.10 26.45 -14.73
CA LEU A 237 -5.64 27.58 -15.49
C LEU A 237 -5.95 28.76 -14.58
N PHE A 238 -6.53 28.52 -13.40
CA PHE A 238 -6.93 29.58 -12.48
C PHE A 238 -5.77 30.15 -11.63
N ARG A 239 -4.72 29.36 -11.38
CA ARG A 239 -3.64 29.81 -10.48
C ARG A 239 -2.74 30.91 -11.04
N GLY A 240 -2.90 31.32 -12.30
CA GLY A 240 -2.01 32.26 -12.95
C GLY A 240 -0.63 31.65 -13.14
N LYS A 241 -0.14 31.58 -14.39
CA LYS A 241 1.16 31.00 -14.70
C LYS A 241 2.28 31.69 -13.90
N LYS A 242 2.77 31.06 -12.83
CA LYS A 242 4.21 30.95 -12.60
C LYS A 242 4.62 29.63 -13.23
N SER A 243 4.99 29.68 -14.51
CA SER A 243 5.29 28.47 -15.29
C SER A 243 6.48 27.72 -14.67
N PRO A 244 6.34 26.44 -14.29
CA PRO A 244 7.46 25.62 -13.79
C PRO A 244 8.57 25.42 -14.83
N ALA A 245 8.29 25.70 -16.11
CA ALA A 245 9.30 25.71 -17.15
C ALA A 245 10.44 26.72 -16.88
N ALA A 246 10.17 27.77 -16.09
CA ALA A 246 11.22 28.69 -15.63
C ALA A 246 12.11 28.11 -14.52
N GLN A 247 11.67 27.06 -13.81
CA GLN A 247 12.47 26.40 -12.76
C GLN A 247 13.30 25.23 -13.27
N MET A 248 12.86 24.51 -14.32
CA MET A 248 13.67 23.42 -14.89
C MET A 248 14.91 23.90 -15.63
N ILE A 249 14.90 25.12 -16.21
CA ILE A 249 16.10 25.71 -16.82
C ILE A 249 17.13 26.12 -15.75
N HIS A 250 16.69 26.43 -14.52
CA HIS A 250 17.61 26.88 -13.47
C HIS A 250 18.40 25.73 -12.81
N ASN A 251 17.89 24.49 -12.85
CA ASN A 251 18.54 23.33 -12.21
C ASN A 251 19.49 22.53 -13.12
N GLN A 252 19.67 22.91 -14.39
CA GLN A 252 20.68 22.31 -15.28
C GLN A 252 21.94 23.16 -15.45
N SER A 253 22.02 24.31 -14.79
CA SER A 253 23.16 25.24 -14.85
C SER A 253 23.87 25.41 -13.50
N SER A 254 23.75 24.44 -12.60
CA SER A 254 24.44 24.39 -11.29
C SER A 254 24.97 22.98 -11.06
#